data_AF-A0A7J9CBX3-F1
#
_entry.id   AF-A0A7J9CBX3-F1
#
_cell.length_a   1.000
_cell.length_b   1.000
_cell.length_c   1.000
_cell.angle_alpha   90.00
_cell.angle_beta   90.00
_cell.angle_gamma   90.00
#
_symmetry.space_group_name_H-M   'P 1'
#
loop_
_entity.id
_entity.type
_entity.pdbx_description
1 polymer ?
#
loop_
_entity_poly.entity_id
_entity_poly.type
_entity_poly.pdbx_seq_one_letter_code
_entity_poly.pdbx_strand_id
1 'polypeptide(L)'
;MEVEKGKGTDVSDVQGEDDLDEEPGEEIESAPPLKVGEERELGNSGIKKKLLNNGIHWETPEFGDEVTVKSDRNYAVHFVGTLLNGIKFCSTRDNGEPMTFKLGEGKVAKGLDNGITTMKKGERVLFTLPPDFGYGAEGRDGVPPDSFVQFDVELLSWITVVDICKDGGIIKKIMEKGERNERPSDLDEVLVKYQVALADGTIVAKTPEEGYEFYVKDGHLFPALTKAIVTMKRGEKVKLIVQPNVLSSMPDAFGDKGKEATDGFPSIPPNSVLNVELELVSFKPVIDVTGDSKVFKKILKEGEGALVANEGAAVTVSYIAWLEDGTVFERKGVDGGQPLEFITDEEQVIPGLDRAAATMKKGEQALLTISPEYGFGSIVAERDLAVVPPSSNLVCEVEMLDFVKVTTVAL
;
A
#
# COMPACT_ATOMS: atom_id res chain seq x y z
N MET A 1 -54.29 -58.80 14.04
CA MET A 1 -54.34 -58.05 15.29
C MET A 1 -53.10 -57.18 15.35
N GLU A 2 -53.03 -56.07 14.61
CA GLU A 2 -53.84 -54.82 14.67
C GLU A 2 -53.00 -53.73 15.40
N VAL A 3 -52.67 -52.60 14.75
CA VAL A 3 -53.50 -51.37 14.64
C VAL A 3 -53.70 -50.75 16.02
N GLU A 4 -53.26 -49.53 16.36
CA GLU A 4 -52.65 -48.38 15.64
C GLU A 4 -51.74 -47.58 16.64
N LYS A 5 -51.13 -46.40 16.47
CA LYS A 5 -51.06 -45.26 15.51
C LYS A 5 -49.67 -44.57 15.76
N GLY A 6 -49.09 -43.63 15.01
CA GLY A 6 -49.50 -42.86 13.83
C GLY A 6 -49.43 -41.33 14.06
N LYS A 7 -48.28 -40.70 13.78
CA LYS A 7 -48.11 -39.26 13.52
C LYS A 7 -46.75 -38.99 12.87
N GLY A 8 -46.71 -38.21 11.80
CA GLY A 8 -45.46 -37.67 11.24
C GLY A 8 -45.12 -36.31 11.86
N THR A 9 -43.85 -35.95 11.83
CA THR A 9 -43.37 -34.58 12.05
C THR A 9 -43.09 -33.93 10.71
N ASP A 10 -43.84 -32.87 10.42
CA ASP A 10 -43.49 -31.91 9.38
C ASP A 10 -42.17 -31.21 9.76
N VAL A 11 -41.37 -30.82 8.77
CA VAL A 11 -40.10 -30.09 8.97
C VAL A 11 -39.94 -29.03 7.87
N SER A 12 -40.97 -28.20 7.70
CA SER A 12 -40.81 -26.86 7.16
C SER A 12 -40.09 -25.95 8.18
N ASP A 13 -39.62 -24.80 7.70
CA ASP A 13 -39.14 -23.68 8.52
C ASP A 13 -37.89 -23.95 9.37
N VAL A 14 -36.76 -24.18 8.69
CA VAL A 14 -35.48 -23.58 9.11
C VAL A 14 -35.26 -22.35 8.25
N GLN A 15 -35.62 -21.18 8.78
CA GLN A 15 -35.23 -19.90 8.18
C GLN A 15 -33.74 -19.66 8.49
N GLY A 16 -33.03 -18.99 7.57
CA GLY A 16 -31.60 -18.76 7.72
C GLY A 16 -31.31 -17.75 8.82
N GLU A 17 -30.51 -18.16 9.81
CA GLU A 17 -29.78 -17.27 10.71
C GLU A 17 -28.37 -17.09 10.11
N ASP A 18 -28.28 -16.25 9.07
CA ASP A 18 -27.00 -15.71 8.59
C ASP A 18 -26.52 -14.66 9.61
N ASP A 19 -26.05 -15.12 10.77
CA ASP A 19 -25.37 -14.30 11.79
C ASP A 19 -24.00 -13.86 11.24
N LEU A 20 -24.04 -12.89 10.32
CA LEU A 20 -22.89 -12.06 9.98
C LEU A 20 -22.64 -11.13 11.17
N ASP A 21 -21.49 -11.32 11.83
CA ASP A 21 -20.96 -10.39 12.83
C ASP A 21 -20.61 -9.03 12.16
N GLU A 22 -21.62 -8.22 11.87
CA GLU A 22 -21.45 -6.80 11.58
C GLU A 22 -20.97 -6.11 12.88
N GLU A 23 -19.65 -5.97 13.04
CA GLU A 23 -19.11 -5.04 14.03
C GLU A 23 -19.78 -3.67 13.80
N PRO A 24 -20.40 -3.06 14.83
CA PRO A 24 -21.22 -1.87 14.64
C PRO A 24 -20.32 -0.68 14.29
N GLY A 25 -20.18 -0.42 12.99
CA GLY A 25 -19.47 0.72 12.47
C GLY A 25 -20.07 2.01 13.02
N GLU A 26 -19.26 2.78 13.75
CA GLU A 26 -19.70 4.10 14.23
C GLU A 26 -20.01 4.99 13.01
N GLU A 27 -21.29 5.27 12.78
CA GLU A 27 -21.73 6.35 11.89
C GLU A 27 -21.31 7.69 12.51
N ILE A 28 -20.03 8.04 12.34
CA ILE A 28 -19.48 9.35 12.67
C ILE A 28 -20.15 10.41 11.78
N GLU A 29 -21.26 10.97 12.26
CA GLU A 29 -21.90 12.17 11.71
C GLU A 29 -20.83 13.25 11.48
N SER A 30 -20.34 13.32 10.24
CA SER A 30 -19.13 14.05 9.91
C SER A 30 -19.46 15.54 9.84
N ALA A 31 -19.45 16.17 11.01
CA ALA A 31 -19.95 17.52 11.25
C ALA A 31 -19.47 18.49 10.17
N PRO A 32 -20.38 19.19 9.47
CA PRO A 32 -20.15 19.73 8.13
C PRO A 32 -18.91 20.63 8.05
N PRO A 33 -18.19 20.69 6.92
CA PRO A 33 -16.95 21.47 6.82
C PRO A 33 -17.13 22.93 7.27
N LEU A 34 -16.21 23.40 8.11
CA LEU A 34 -16.13 24.81 8.51
C LEU A 34 -15.95 25.72 7.29
N LYS A 35 -16.64 26.86 7.28
CA LYS A 35 -16.39 27.95 6.31
C LYS A 35 -15.45 29.00 6.91
N VAL A 36 -14.75 29.74 6.06
CA VAL A 36 -13.87 30.84 6.51
C VAL A 36 -14.66 31.85 7.34
N GLY A 37 -14.17 32.14 8.54
CA GLY A 37 -14.83 32.99 9.54
C GLY A 37 -15.65 32.24 10.59
N GLU A 38 -16.08 31.00 10.34
CA GLU A 38 -16.80 30.17 11.31
C GLU A 38 -15.86 29.61 12.39
N GLU A 39 -16.41 29.37 13.59
CA GLU A 39 -15.73 28.78 14.75
C GLU A 39 -16.52 27.59 15.29
N ARG A 40 -15.83 26.52 15.71
CA ARG A 40 -16.42 25.31 16.31
C ARG A 40 -15.51 24.76 17.41
N GLU A 41 -16.10 24.14 18.42
CA GLU A 41 -15.36 23.39 19.43
C GLU A 41 -14.96 21.99 18.92
N LEU A 42 -13.75 21.54 19.25
CA LEU A 42 -13.25 20.23 18.84
C LEU A 42 -13.67 19.17 19.86
N GLY A 43 -14.83 18.54 19.61
CA GLY A 43 -15.45 17.63 20.55
C GLY A 43 -15.78 18.33 21.88
N ASN A 44 -15.54 17.65 22.99
CA ASN A 44 -15.79 18.17 24.35
C ASN A 44 -14.52 18.72 25.02
N SER A 45 -13.55 19.21 24.23
CA SER A 45 -12.22 19.58 24.72
C SER A 45 -12.08 21.05 25.19
N GLY A 46 -13.08 21.90 24.95
CA GLY A 46 -12.96 23.36 25.09
C GLY A 46 -12.07 24.02 24.03
N ILE A 47 -11.34 23.27 23.20
CA ILE A 47 -10.51 23.81 22.11
C ILE A 47 -11.44 24.34 21.02
N LYS A 48 -11.39 25.65 20.75
CA LYS A 48 -12.15 26.26 19.66
C LYS A 48 -11.27 26.45 18.44
N LYS A 49 -11.70 25.92 17.31
CA LYS A 49 -11.07 26.09 15.99
C LYS A 49 -11.89 27.08 15.17
N LYS A 50 -11.28 28.22 14.81
CA LYS A 50 -11.85 29.19 13.88
C LYS A 50 -11.09 29.20 12.56
N LEU A 51 -11.78 29.03 11.44
CA LEU A 51 -11.14 28.94 10.13
C LEU A 51 -10.81 30.34 9.58
N LEU A 52 -9.54 30.58 9.21
CA LEU A 52 -9.06 31.85 8.64
C LEU A 52 -8.74 31.75 7.14
N ASN A 53 -8.25 30.60 6.68
CA ASN A 53 -8.06 30.28 5.26
C ASN A 53 -8.30 28.78 5.01
N ASN A 54 -8.95 28.45 3.89
CA ASN A 54 -9.18 27.08 3.47
C ASN A 54 -7.88 26.35 3.12
N GLY A 55 -7.73 25.11 3.60
CA GLY A 55 -6.74 24.17 3.06
C GLY A 55 -7.21 23.49 1.77
N ILE A 56 -6.29 22.74 1.17
CA ILE A 56 -6.49 21.89 -0.01
C ILE A 56 -6.59 20.40 0.38
N HIS A 57 -7.25 19.61 -0.46
CA HIS A 57 -7.56 18.19 -0.25
C HIS A 57 -8.46 17.90 0.98
N TRP A 58 -8.56 16.63 1.37
CA TRP A 58 -9.37 16.17 2.50
C TRP A 58 -8.54 15.65 3.68
N GLU A 59 -7.34 15.15 3.40
CA GLU A 59 -6.39 14.59 4.37
C GLU A 59 -5.95 15.61 5.43
N THR A 60 -5.59 15.10 6.61
CA THR A 60 -4.98 15.84 7.74
C THR A 60 -3.81 15.01 8.32
N PRO A 61 -2.91 15.58 9.14
CA PRO A 61 -1.80 14.83 9.75
C PRO A 61 -2.23 13.98 10.95
N GLU A 62 -1.56 12.86 11.19
CA GLU A 62 -1.76 11.99 12.35
C GLU A 62 -0.70 12.21 13.46
N PHE A 63 -0.89 11.64 14.65
CA PHE A 63 0.16 11.66 15.68
C PHE A 63 1.35 10.80 15.24
N GLY A 64 2.57 11.35 15.38
CA GLY A 64 3.80 10.80 14.85
C GLY A 64 4.29 11.48 13.55
N ASP A 65 3.38 12.08 12.77
CA ASP A 65 3.72 12.79 11.53
C ASP A 65 4.61 14.02 11.77
N GLU A 66 5.50 14.31 10.82
CA GLU A 66 6.41 15.45 10.88
C GLU A 66 5.81 16.63 10.09
N VAL A 67 5.20 17.59 10.80
CA VAL A 67 4.43 18.72 10.23
C VAL A 67 5.30 19.78 9.55
N THR A 68 5.83 19.45 8.36
CA THR A 68 6.97 20.15 7.75
C THR A 68 6.97 20.18 6.20
N VAL A 69 7.68 21.17 5.64
CA VAL A 69 8.26 21.27 4.28
C VAL A 69 7.33 21.38 3.06
N LYS A 70 7.46 22.50 2.33
CA LYS A 70 7.59 22.46 0.86
C LYS A 70 9.05 22.77 0.48
N SER A 71 9.66 21.94 -0.37
CA SER A 71 11.12 21.87 -0.58
C SER A 71 11.59 22.56 -1.86
N ASP A 72 11.58 23.90 -1.86
CA ASP A 72 12.36 24.75 -2.77
C ASP A 72 12.49 26.17 -2.20
N ARG A 73 11.47 26.63 -1.46
CA ARG A 73 11.51 27.80 -0.56
C ARG A 73 10.68 27.53 0.70
N ASN A 74 11.33 27.65 1.87
CA ASN A 74 10.82 28.16 3.15
C ASN A 74 9.28 28.13 3.37
N TYR A 75 8.68 27.42 4.35
CA TYR A 75 9.20 26.61 5.48
C TYR A 75 8.11 25.62 5.98
N ALA A 76 7.78 25.60 7.29
CA ALA A 76 6.85 24.71 8.02
C ALA A 76 5.80 25.53 8.83
N VAL A 77 5.21 24.98 9.90
CA VAL A 77 4.11 25.62 10.65
C VAL A 77 4.48 27.00 11.22
N HIS A 78 3.81 28.04 10.72
CA HIS A 78 3.79 29.35 11.36
C HIS A 78 2.74 29.37 12.48
N PHE A 79 3.13 29.82 13.68
CA PHE A 79 2.20 30.14 14.75
C PHE A 79 2.54 31.46 15.45
N VAL A 80 1.52 32.14 15.97
CA VAL A 80 1.64 33.31 16.86
C VAL A 80 0.77 33.07 18.10
N GLY A 81 1.40 32.95 19.27
CA GLY A 81 0.72 32.74 20.55
C GLY A 81 0.43 34.05 21.28
N THR A 82 -0.84 34.25 21.64
CA THR A 82 -1.36 35.44 22.31
C THR A 82 -2.26 35.09 23.49
N LEU A 83 -2.23 35.89 24.56
CA LEU A 83 -3.28 35.92 25.57
C LEU A 83 -4.56 36.56 24.99
N LEU A 84 -5.73 36.28 25.58
CA LEU A 84 -7.02 36.86 25.11
C LEU A 84 -7.08 38.41 25.15
N ASN A 85 -6.16 39.07 25.85
CA ASN A 85 -6.00 40.53 25.86
C ASN A 85 -5.09 41.07 24.72
N GLY A 86 -4.64 40.19 23.80
CA GLY A 86 -3.77 40.52 22.68
C GLY A 86 -2.28 40.53 22.97
N ILE A 87 -1.84 40.28 24.22
CA ILE A 87 -0.41 40.20 24.55
C ILE A 87 0.20 38.94 23.91
N LYS A 88 1.13 39.15 22.98
CA LYS A 88 1.90 38.09 22.31
C LYS A 88 2.99 37.54 23.23
N PHE A 89 3.02 36.22 23.40
CA PHE A 89 4.01 35.51 24.23
C PHE A 89 4.95 34.60 23.42
N CYS A 90 4.58 34.21 22.19
CA CYS A 90 5.49 33.51 21.28
C CYS A 90 5.11 33.73 19.80
N SER A 91 6.06 33.50 18.89
CA SER A 91 5.86 33.64 17.44
C SER A 91 6.97 32.97 16.66
N THR A 92 6.64 32.09 15.71
CA THR A 92 7.61 31.65 14.68
C THR A 92 7.61 32.57 13.44
N ARG A 93 6.70 33.56 13.39
CA ARG A 93 6.72 34.61 12.36
C ARG A 93 7.75 35.71 12.67
N ASP A 94 8.00 35.99 13.96
CA ASP A 94 8.92 37.05 14.40
C ASP A 94 10.38 36.75 14.04
N ASN A 95 10.79 35.48 14.15
CA ASN A 95 12.15 35.02 13.85
C ASN A 95 12.36 34.68 12.37
N GLY A 96 11.30 34.72 11.55
CA GLY A 96 11.33 34.26 10.15
C GLY A 96 11.37 32.74 9.96
N GLU A 97 11.72 31.96 10.99
CA GLU A 97 11.88 30.50 10.95
C GLU A 97 10.73 29.76 11.66
N PRO A 98 9.87 29.05 10.91
CA PRO A 98 8.94 28.04 11.40
C PRO A 98 9.54 26.83 12.10
N MET A 99 8.68 26.14 12.85
CA MET A 99 9.03 24.99 13.66
C MET A 99 8.72 23.67 12.96
N THR A 100 9.76 22.86 12.77
CA THR A 100 9.67 21.42 12.47
C THR A 100 9.44 20.65 13.76
N PHE A 101 8.39 19.82 13.84
CA PHE A 101 8.20 18.90 14.96
C PHE A 101 7.38 17.67 14.57
N LYS A 102 7.48 16.61 15.39
CA LYS A 102 6.58 15.45 15.35
C LYS A 102 5.32 15.74 16.16
N LEU A 103 4.18 15.54 15.54
CA LEU A 103 2.88 15.84 16.13
C LEU A 103 2.56 14.85 17.26
N GLY A 104 2.16 15.35 18.43
CA GLY A 104 1.87 14.55 19.62
C GLY A 104 3.06 14.28 20.55
N GLU A 105 4.29 14.65 20.20
CA GLU A 105 5.46 14.51 21.09
C GLU A 105 5.57 15.65 22.16
N GLY A 106 4.51 16.44 22.37
CA GLY A 106 4.48 17.51 23.38
C GLY A 106 5.47 18.65 23.10
N LYS A 107 5.87 18.86 21.83
CA LYS A 107 6.77 19.96 21.44
C LYS A 107 6.05 21.32 21.41
N VAL A 108 4.72 21.30 21.37
CA VAL A 108 3.83 22.46 21.38
C VAL A 108 2.82 22.34 22.53
N ALA A 109 1.92 23.32 22.70
CA ALA A 109 0.82 23.18 23.66
C ALA A 109 -0.07 21.98 23.28
N LYS A 110 -0.59 21.25 24.28
CA LYS A 110 -1.38 20.02 24.08
C LYS A 110 -2.57 20.22 23.12
N GLY A 111 -3.22 21.38 23.16
CA GLY A 111 -4.32 21.74 22.26
C GLY A 111 -3.88 22.16 20.85
N LEU A 112 -2.60 22.43 20.61
CA LEU A 112 -2.04 22.52 19.26
C LEU A 112 -1.77 21.14 18.67
N ASP A 113 -1.20 20.21 19.44
CA ASP A 113 -1.06 18.81 19.00
C ASP A 113 -2.43 18.23 18.59
N ASN A 114 -3.46 18.40 19.44
CA ASN A 114 -4.84 17.96 19.15
C ASN A 114 -5.58 18.84 18.12
N GLY A 115 -5.13 20.08 17.88
CA GLY A 115 -5.75 20.99 16.92
C GLY A 115 -5.28 20.72 15.50
N ILE A 116 -3.97 20.51 15.31
CA ILE A 116 -3.32 20.38 14.00
C ILE A 116 -3.71 19.08 13.30
N THR A 117 -4.04 18.00 14.02
CA THR A 117 -4.61 16.77 13.43
C THR A 117 -5.96 17.00 12.73
N THR A 118 -6.63 18.12 12.98
CA THR A 118 -7.87 18.51 12.29
C THR A 118 -7.64 19.45 11.09
N MET A 119 -6.39 19.86 10.82
CA MET A 119 -6.06 20.85 9.79
C MET A 119 -5.67 20.19 8.46
N LYS A 120 -6.16 20.77 7.37
CA LYS A 120 -5.78 20.41 6.01
C LYS A 120 -4.50 21.13 5.57
N LYS A 121 -3.89 20.64 4.50
CA LYS A 121 -2.70 21.26 3.90
C LYS A 121 -3.01 22.68 3.40
N GLY A 122 -2.23 23.68 3.78
CA GLY A 122 -2.47 25.10 3.47
C GLY A 122 -3.60 25.76 4.29
N GLU A 123 -4.19 25.06 5.25
CA GLU A 123 -5.22 25.63 6.12
C GLU A 123 -4.60 26.60 7.12
N ARG A 124 -5.27 27.73 7.37
CA ARG A 124 -4.91 28.67 8.44
C ARG A 124 -6.08 28.87 9.38
N VAL A 125 -5.82 28.84 10.68
CA VAL A 125 -6.85 28.83 11.73
C VAL A 125 -6.43 29.69 12.92
N LEU A 126 -7.39 30.12 13.71
CA LEU A 126 -7.18 30.61 15.07
C LEU A 126 -7.69 29.52 16.03
N PHE A 127 -6.78 28.87 16.76
CA PHE A 127 -7.16 28.04 17.89
C PHE A 127 -7.30 28.91 19.14
N THR A 128 -8.35 28.69 19.94
CA THR A 128 -8.44 29.17 21.32
C THR A 128 -8.39 27.95 22.24
N LEU A 129 -7.40 27.87 23.12
CA LEU A 129 -7.18 26.74 24.02
C LEU A 129 -7.58 27.12 25.46
N PRO A 130 -8.33 26.26 26.17
CA PRO A 130 -8.51 26.37 27.63
C PRO A 130 -7.22 25.97 28.37
N PRO A 131 -7.08 26.28 29.67
CA PRO A 131 -5.84 26.04 30.43
C PRO A 131 -5.30 24.61 30.33
N ASP A 132 -6.16 23.59 30.46
CA ASP A 132 -5.81 22.15 30.43
C ASP A 132 -5.26 21.65 29.09
N PHE A 133 -5.40 22.46 28.04
CA PHE A 133 -4.83 22.25 26.71
C PHE A 133 -3.83 23.35 26.30
N GLY A 134 -3.71 24.41 27.09
CA GLY A 134 -2.70 25.47 26.98
C GLY A 134 -1.48 25.17 27.86
N TYR A 135 -1.44 25.80 29.05
CA TYR A 135 -0.32 25.75 29.99
C TYR A 135 -0.74 25.56 31.47
N GLY A 136 -2.02 25.24 31.74
CA GLY A 136 -2.54 24.87 33.05
C GLY A 136 -2.35 25.89 34.18
N ALA A 137 -2.43 25.39 35.42
CA ALA A 137 -2.28 26.18 36.65
C ALA A 137 -0.82 26.59 36.97
N GLU A 138 0.17 26.06 36.23
CA GLU A 138 1.57 26.51 36.35
C GLU A 138 1.85 27.71 35.43
N GLY A 139 1.17 27.80 34.29
CA GLY A 139 1.47 28.79 33.26
C GLY A 139 2.84 28.54 32.61
N ARG A 140 3.50 29.61 32.15
CA ARG A 140 4.88 29.62 31.66
C ARG A 140 5.42 31.04 31.58
N ASP A 141 6.68 31.21 31.18
CA ASP A 141 7.16 32.53 30.77
C ASP A 141 6.26 33.11 29.65
N GLY A 142 5.82 34.35 29.86
CA GLY A 142 4.83 35.07 29.05
C GLY A 142 3.35 34.71 29.26
N VAL A 143 3.00 33.68 30.05
CA VAL A 143 1.60 33.22 30.23
C VAL A 143 1.28 32.94 31.71
N PRO A 144 0.35 33.68 32.33
CA PRO A 144 -0.07 33.42 33.72
C PRO A 144 -0.73 32.05 33.90
N PRO A 145 -0.74 31.49 35.12
CA PRO A 145 -1.63 30.39 35.53
C PRO A 145 -3.06 30.55 35.03
N ASP A 146 -3.70 29.42 34.71
CA ASP A 146 -5.12 29.28 34.34
C ASP A 146 -5.56 30.19 33.17
N SER A 147 -4.62 30.58 32.31
CA SER A 147 -4.89 31.46 31.16
C SER A 147 -5.37 30.69 29.94
N PHE A 148 -6.45 31.18 29.33
CA PHE A 148 -6.80 30.88 27.94
C PHE A 148 -5.77 31.52 27.00
N VAL A 149 -5.35 30.76 25.99
CA VAL A 149 -4.37 31.20 24.98
C VAL A 149 -4.92 31.02 23.57
N GLN A 150 -4.52 31.92 22.67
CA GLN A 150 -4.89 31.90 21.26
C GLN A 150 -3.66 31.73 20.36
N PHE A 151 -3.81 30.89 19.32
CA PHE A 151 -2.77 30.61 18.34
C PHE A 151 -3.30 30.76 16.92
N ASP A 152 -2.77 31.74 16.18
CA ASP A 152 -2.94 31.86 14.72
C ASP A 152 -1.95 30.92 14.03
N VAL A 153 -2.43 29.77 13.56
CA VAL A 153 -1.65 28.63 13.05
C VAL A 153 -1.89 28.42 11.56
N GLU A 154 -0.83 28.14 10.81
CA GLU A 154 -0.86 27.87 9.37
C GLU A 154 -0.11 26.56 9.05
N LEU A 155 -0.85 25.51 8.66
CA LEU A 155 -0.27 24.19 8.36
C LEU A 155 0.12 24.13 6.89
N LEU A 156 1.40 24.39 6.57
CA LEU A 156 1.86 24.38 5.17
C LEU A 156 1.88 22.97 4.55
N SER A 157 2.24 21.94 5.34
CA SER A 157 2.40 20.55 4.90
C SER A 157 2.79 19.63 6.08
N TRP A 158 2.85 18.33 5.80
CA TRP A 158 3.48 17.33 6.66
C TRP A 158 4.11 16.20 5.82
N ILE A 159 5.00 15.45 6.45
CA ILE A 159 5.54 14.17 5.98
C ILE A 159 4.87 13.09 6.83
N THR A 160 4.24 12.10 6.19
CA THR A 160 3.63 10.96 6.89
C THR A 160 4.71 10.02 7.41
N VAL A 161 4.66 9.65 8.69
CA VAL A 161 5.69 8.84 9.37
C VAL A 161 5.06 7.57 9.95
N VAL A 162 5.38 6.42 9.33
CA VAL A 162 4.86 5.11 9.72
C VAL A 162 5.96 4.28 10.37
N ASP A 163 5.75 3.86 11.62
CA ASP A 163 6.50 2.74 12.21
C ASP A 163 5.90 1.43 11.69
N ILE A 164 6.61 0.73 10.81
CA ILE A 164 6.11 -0.49 10.16
C ILE A 164 6.01 -1.65 11.15
N CYS A 165 6.91 -1.70 12.13
CA CYS A 165 7.02 -2.81 13.08
C CYS A 165 6.32 -2.53 14.41
N LYS A 166 5.96 -1.26 14.68
CA LYS A 166 5.37 -0.77 15.94
C LYS A 166 6.30 -0.96 17.15
N ASP A 167 7.60 -1.03 16.90
CA ASP A 167 8.68 -1.23 17.87
C ASP A 167 9.83 -0.18 17.74
N GLY A 168 9.62 0.85 16.91
CA GLY A 168 10.60 1.87 16.53
C GLY A 168 11.63 1.42 15.49
N GLY A 169 11.58 0.16 15.04
CA GLY A 169 12.67 -0.51 14.32
C GLY A 169 12.73 -0.26 12.81
N ILE A 170 11.60 0.04 12.16
CA ILE A 170 11.56 0.51 10.76
C ILE A 170 10.65 1.74 10.68
N ILE A 171 11.25 2.93 10.64
CA ILE A 171 10.53 4.19 10.48
C ILE A 171 10.50 4.57 9.01
N LYS A 172 9.33 4.50 8.36
CA LYS A 172 9.09 4.90 6.97
C LYS A 172 8.52 6.33 6.91
N LYS A 173 9.29 7.25 6.33
CA LYS A 173 8.84 8.62 6.01
C LYS A 173 8.41 8.69 4.55
N ILE A 174 7.16 9.04 4.28
CA ILE A 174 6.64 9.14 2.90
C ILE A 174 6.98 10.51 2.32
N MET A 175 7.92 10.54 1.38
CA MET A 175 8.41 11.77 0.73
C MET A 175 7.55 12.15 -0.48
N GLU A 176 7.17 11.15 -1.28
CA GLU A 176 6.21 11.28 -2.38
C GLU A 176 5.16 10.16 -2.23
N LYS A 177 3.88 10.52 -2.24
CA LYS A 177 2.78 9.56 -2.14
C LYS A 177 2.60 8.83 -3.47
N GLY A 178 2.57 7.50 -3.43
CA GLY A 178 2.30 6.68 -4.62
C GLY A 178 0.84 6.69 -5.06
N GLU A 179 0.62 6.25 -6.30
CA GLU A 179 -0.66 6.18 -6.98
C GLU A 179 -1.52 4.99 -6.55
N ARG A 180 -2.83 5.08 -6.83
CA ARG A 180 -3.85 4.07 -6.50
C ARG A 180 -3.87 3.70 -5.00
N ASN A 181 -4.48 2.58 -4.64
CA ASN A 181 -4.48 2.01 -3.28
C ASN A 181 -3.86 0.60 -3.19
N GLU A 182 -3.49 0.03 -4.34
CA GLU A 182 -2.85 -1.28 -4.46
C GLU A 182 -1.44 -1.27 -3.81
N ARG A 183 -1.01 -2.44 -3.34
CA ARG A 183 0.33 -2.70 -2.79
C ARG A 183 0.81 -4.08 -3.29
N PRO A 184 2.12 -4.35 -3.36
CA PRO A 184 2.64 -5.66 -3.76
C PRO A 184 2.22 -6.78 -2.81
N SER A 185 1.84 -7.92 -3.38
CA SER A 185 1.71 -9.21 -2.66
C SER A 185 3.06 -9.94 -2.54
N ASP A 186 3.14 -10.98 -1.71
CA ASP A 186 4.35 -11.82 -1.60
C ASP A 186 4.71 -12.53 -2.92
N LEU A 187 3.74 -12.79 -3.81
CA LEU A 187 4.01 -13.41 -5.11
C LEU A 187 4.51 -12.42 -6.17
N ASP A 188 4.25 -11.12 -6.00
CA ASP A 188 4.42 -10.11 -7.04
C ASP A 188 5.89 -9.87 -7.40
N GLU A 189 6.15 -9.50 -8.66
CA GLU A 189 7.45 -8.97 -9.06
C GLU A 189 7.47 -7.45 -8.92
N VAL A 190 8.39 -6.93 -8.11
CA VAL A 190 8.55 -5.50 -7.83
C VAL A 190 9.76 -4.93 -8.56
N LEU A 191 9.60 -3.77 -9.20
CA LEU A 191 10.71 -2.94 -9.71
C LEU A 191 10.96 -1.82 -8.71
N VAL A 192 12.15 -1.79 -8.12
CA VAL A 192 12.53 -0.78 -7.12
C VAL A 192 13.79 -0.02 -7.53
N LYS A 193 13.92 1.20 -7.01
CA LYS A 193 15.19 1.94 -6.96
C LYS A 193 15.52 2.23 -5.51
N TYR A 194 16.77 2.04 -5.09
CA TYR A 194 17.17 2.38 -3.73
C TYR A 194 18.62 2.87 -3.63
N GLN A 195 18.90 3.58 -2.55
CA GLN A 195 20.23 3.92 -2.07
C GLN A 195 20.26 3.75 -0.55
N VAL A 196 21.15 2.87 -0.05
CA VAL A 196 21.34 2.60 1.38
C VAL A 196 22.62 3.29 1.84
N ALA A 197 22.53 4.05 2.92
CA ALA A 197 23.67 4.70 3.56
C ALA A 197 23.69 4.45 5.08
N LEU A 198 24.89 4.52 5.67
CA LEU A 198 25.07 4.53 7.12
C LEU A 198 24.61 5.87 7.73
N ALA A 199 24.66 5.97 9.07
CA ALA A 199 24.33 7.19 9.81
C ALA A 199 25.25 8.39 9.48
N ASP A 200 26.46 8.16 8.95
CA ASP A 200 27.40 9.20 8.52
C ASP A 200 27.26 9.62 7.04
N GLY A 201 26.35 8.98 6.30
CA GLY A 201 26.13 9.20 4.86
C GLY A 201 26.94 8.29 3.93
N THR A 202 27.78 7.39 4.45
CA THR A 202 28.53 6.41 3.64
C THR A 202 27.56 5.45 2.93
N ILE A 203 27.54 5.48 1.59
CA ILE A 203 26.69 4.60 0.77
C ILE A 203 27.24 3.17 0.81
N VAL A 204 26.39 2.20 1.16
CA VAL A 204 26.71 0.77 1.32
C VAL A 204 25.93 -0.16 0.39
N ALA A 205 24.92 0.35 -0.32
CA ALA A 205 24.29 -0.32 -1.46
C ALA A 205 23.52 0.67 -2.33
N LYS A 206 23.37 0.39 -3.63
CA LYS A 206 22.50 1.15 -4.55
C LYS A 206 22.03 0.25 -5.70
N THR A 207 20.87 0.54 -6.28
CA THR A 207 20.46 -0.02 -7.58
C THR A 207 21.18 0.67 -8.75
N PRO A 208 21.14 0.06 -9.95
CA PRO A 208 21.25 0.77 -11.22
C PRO A 208 20.21 1.89 -11.39
N GLU A 209 20.31 2.68 -12.47
CA GLU A 209 19.40 3.81 -12.74
C GLU A 209 18.03 3.34 -13.24
N GLU A 210 18.01 2.25 -14.01
CA GLU A 210 16.82 1.50 -14.42
C GLU A 210 16.06 0.91 -13.22
N GLY A 211 16.78 0.55 -12.15
CA GLY A 211 16.26 -0.10 -10.94
C GLY A 211 16.69 -1.57 -10.83
N TYR A 212 15.92 -2.35 -10.08
CA TYR A 212 16.14 -3.79 -9.90
C TYR A 212 14.78 -4.51 -9.75
N GLU A 213 14.58 -5.62 -10.47
CA GLU A 213 13.37 -6.44 -10.40
C GLU A 213 13.60 -7.73 -9.59
N PHE A 214 12.67 -8.07 -8.70
CA PHE A 214 12.68 -9.33 -7.94
C PHE A 214 11.26 -9.70 -7.45
N TYR A 215 11.03 -10.97 -7.12
CA TYR A 215 9.78 -11.41 -6.48
C TYR A 215 9.81 -11.14 -4.97
N VAL A 216 8.74 -10.59 -4.41
CA VAL A 216 8.69 -10.16 -3.00
C VAL A 216 9.05 -11.29 -2.03
N LYS A 217 8.52 -12.51 -2.24
CA LYS A 217 8.81 -13.74 -1.49
C LYS A 217 10.28 -14.15 -1.46
N ASP A 218 11.03 -13.90 -2.53
CA ASP A 218 12.45 -14.27 -2.65
C ASP A 218 13.32 -13.26 -1.89
N GLY A 219 12.80 -12.04 -1.72
CA GLY A 219 13.42 -10.94 -0.99
C GLY A 219 14.61 -10.32 -1.73
N HIS A 220 15.08 -9.18 -1.20
CA HIS A 220 16.28 -8.53 -1.74
C HIS A 220 17.02 -7.71 -0.69
N LEU A 221 18.35 -7.75 -0.77
CA LEU A 221 19.35 -7.01 0.04
C LEU A 221 19.33 -7.25 1.57
N PHE A 222 18.17 -7.10 2.22
CA PHE A 222 17.86 -7.49 3.61
C PHE A 222 16.33 -7.47 3.85
N PRO A 223 15.76 -8.31 4.74
CA PRO A 223 14.30 -8.47 4.88
C PRO A 223 13.52 -7.20 5.27
N ALA A 224 14.15 -6.24 5.96
CA ALA A 224 13.53 -4.95 6.28
C ALA A 224 13.22 -4.11 5.03
N LEU A 225 13.90 -4.35 3.89
CA LEU A 225 13.59 -3.74 2.60
C LEU A 225 12.26 -4.29 2.04
N THR A 226 12.12 -5.62 1.98
CA THR A 226 10.88 -6.30 1.58
C THR A 226 9.70 -5.88 2.45
N LYS A 227 9.89 -5.85 3.78
CA LYS A 227 8.87 -5.38 4.75
C LYS A 227 8.45 -3.92 4.54
N ALA A 228 9.31 -3.06 3.99
CA ALA A 228 8.91 -1.73 3.59
C ALA A 228 8.09 -1.74 2.29
N ILE A 229 8.55 -2.48 1.27
CA ILE A 229 7.95 -2.53 -0.07
C ILE A 229 6.48 -2.98 -0.04
N VAL A 230 6.13 -4.00 0.76
CA VAL A 230 4.72 -4.47 0.89
C VAL A 230 3.79 -3.45 1.57
N THR A 231 4.32 -2.35 2.13
CA THR A 231 3.51 -1.22 2.64
C THR A 231 3.37 -0.06 1.64
N MET A 232 4.11 -0.10 0.53
CA MET A 232 4.25 0.99 -0.42
C MET A 232 3.30 0.85 -1.62
N LYS A 233 2.94 1.99 -2.19
CA LYS A 233 2.17 2.12 -3.44
C LYS A 233 3.09 2.30 -4.65
N ARG A 234 2.54 2.12 -5.85
CA ARG A 234 3.22 2.40 -7.13
C ARG A 234 3.65 3.87 -7.21
N GLY A 235 4.91 4.14 -7.49
CA GLY A 235 5.49 5.49 -7.49
C GLY A 235 5.73 6.11 -6.10
N GLU A 236 5.49 5.38 -5.00
CA GLU A 236 5.77 5.90 -3.65
C GLU A 236 7.29 6.02 -3.44
N LYS A 237 7.75 7.21 -3.01
CA LYS A 237 9.15 7.42 -2.61
C LYS A 237 9.23 7.69 -1.11
N VAL A 238 10.12 6.98 -0.42
CA VAL A 238 10.22 6.97 1.03
C VAL A 238 11.66 7.10 1.51
N LYS A 239 11.81 7.58 2.75
CA LYS A 239 13.04 7.44 3.53
C LYS A 239 12.80 6.49 4.69
N LEU A 240 13.50 5.37 4.71
CA LEU A 240 13.51 4.43 5.84
C LEU A 240 14.65 4.77 6.79
N ILE A 241 14.38 4.72 8.09
CA ILE A 241 15.41 4.59 9.13
C ILE A 241 15.23 3.19 9.71
N VAL A 242 16.20 2.31 9.46
CA VAL A 242 16.19 0.91 9.91
C VAL A 242 17.16 0.75 11.07
N GLN A 243 16.65 0.27 12.19
CA GLN A 243 17.41 0.11 13.44
C GLN A 243 18.06 -1.29 13.55
N PRO A 244 19.17 -1.43 14.30
CA PRO A 244 19.86 -2.70 14.51
C PRO A 244 18.99 -3.82 15.10
N ASN A 245 18.11 -3.54 16.05
CA ASN A 245 17.26 -4.54 16.72
C ASN A 245 16.38 -5.34 15.73
N VAL A 246 15.88 -4.66 14.69
CA VAL A 246 15.14 -5.27 13.58
C VAL A 246 16.06 -6.10 12.68
N LEU A 247 17.29 -5.64 12.44
CA LEU A 247 18.29 -6.36 11.64
C LEU A 247 18.97 -7.53 12.39
N SER A 248 18.86 -7.61 13.72
CA SER A 248 19.35 -8.74 14.52
C SER A 248 18.27 -9.80 14.81
N SER A 249 16.98 -9.46 14.62
CA SER A 249 15.85 -10.38 14.84
C SER A 249 15.33 -11.06 13.57
N MET A 250 15.75 -10.61 12.38
CA MET A 250 15.32 -11.18 11.10
C MET A 250 16.32 -12.21 10.55
N PRO A 251 15.86 -13.35 9.97
CA PRO A 251 16.72 -14.28 9.24
C PRO A 251 17.50 -13.57 8.13
N ASP A 252 18.76 -13.98 7.92
CA ASP A 252 19.66 -13.50 6.86
C ASP A 252 19.91 -11.98 6.79
N ALA A 253 19.41 -11.23 7.80
CA ALA A 253 19.84 -9.88 8.10
C ALA A 253 21.19 -9.88 8.85
N PHE A 254 21.87 -8.73 8.83
CA PHE A 254 23.26 -8.61 9.28
C PHE A 254 23.46 -8.03 10.69
N GLY A 255 22.42 -7.54 11.37
CA GLY A 255 22.48 -6.71 12.60
C GLY A 255 23.74 -6.82 13.46
N ASP A 256 23.82 -7.81 14.35
CA ASP A 256 24.95 -8.01 15.28
C ASP A 256 26.28 -8.42 14.60
N LYS A 257 26.24 -8.89 13.35
CA LYS A 257 27.40 -9.42 12.60
C LYS A 257 28.07 -8.36 11.71
N GLY A 258 27.31 -7.36 11.28
CA GLY A 258 27.68 -6.52 10.14
C GLY A 258 27.66 -7.30 8.81
N LYS A 259 28.03 -6.61 7.74
CA LYS A 259 28.18 -7.17 6.38
C LYS A 259 29.56 -6.83 5.86
N GLU A 260 30.28 -7.79 5.30
CA GLU A 260 31.57 -7.53 4.64
C GLU A 260 31.40 -6.64 3.40
N ALA A 261 32.50 -6.05 2.93
CA ALA A 261 32.48 -5.24 1.71
C ALA A 261 32.13 -6.12 0.49
N THR A 262 31.38 -5.58 -0.46
CA THR A 262 31.05 -6.24 -1.73
C THR A 262 31.42 -5.34 -2.89
N ASP A 263 31.50 -5.86 -4.12
CA ASP A 263 32.05 -5.09 -5.25
C ASP A 263 31.38 -3.72 -5.42
N GLY A 264 32.18 -2.65 -5.27
CA GLY A 264 31.76 -1.26 -5.33
C GLY A 264 31.29 -0.61 -4.01
N PHE A 265 31.08 -1.37 -2.93
CA PHE A 265 30.53 -0.87 -1.66
C PHE A 265 31.34 -1.27 -0.41
N PRO A 266 31.54 -0.35 0.56
CA PRO A 266 32.22 -0.64 1.82
C PRO A 266 31.40 -1.58 2.71
N SER A 267 32.05 -2.15 3.72
CA SER A 267 31.39 -2.99 4.74
C SER A 267 30.39 -2.19 5.58
N ILE A 268 29.37 -2.90 6.07
CA ILE A 268 28.41 -2.39 7.06
C ILE A 268 28.89 -2.85 8.44
N PRO A 269 29.28 -1.95 9.36
CA PRO A 269 29.66 -2.34 10.72
C PRO A 269 28.52 -3.06 11.48
N PRO A 270 28.84 -3.96 12.42
CA PRO A 270 27.89 -4.47 13.40
C PRO A 270 27.08 -3.34 14.06
N ASN A 271 25.78 -3.57 14.28
CA ASN A 271 24.86 -2.64 14.92
C ASN A 271 24.74 -1.25 14.23
N SER A 272 24.89 -1.20 12.91
CA SER A 272 24.66 0.02 12.13
C SER A 272 23.17 0.36 11.96
N VAL A 273 22.81 1.62 12.22
CA VAL A 273 21.57 2.22 11.72
C VAL A 273 21.70 2.48 10.22
N LEU A 274 20.69 2.12 9.43
CA LEU A 274 20.65 2.38 7.99
C LEU A 274 19.64 3.46 7.65
N ASN A 275 20.05 4.37 6.78
CA ASN A 275 19.17 5.29 6.06
C ASN A 275 18.96 4.73 4.65
N VAL A 276 17.71 4.48 4.25
CA VAL A 276 17.38 4.02 2.89
C VAL A 276 16.53 5.06 2.19
N GLU A 277 16.99 5.56 1.05
CA GLU A 277 16.12 6.20 0.08
C GLU A 277 15.58 5.11 -0.84
N LEU A 278 14.26 4.96 -0.95
CA LEU A 278 13.59 3.85 -1.66
C LEU A 278 12.40 4.37 -2.49
N GLU A 279 12.29 3.87 -3.70
CA GLU A 279 11.18 4.12 -4.64
C GLU A 279 10.65 2.77 -5.14
N LEU A 280 9.34 2.53 -4.97
CA LEU A 280 8.64 1.42 -5.62
C LEU A 280 8.14 1.91 -6.97
N VAL A 281 8.95 1.74 -8.01
CA VAL A 281 8.65 2.27 -9.36
C VAL A 281 7.38 1.64 -9.91
N SER A 282 7.32 0.30 -9.87
CA SER A 282 6.19 -0.49 -10.35
C SER A 282 6.20 -1.89 -9.75
N PHE A 283 5.10 -2.60 -9.93
CA PHE A 283 5.05 -4.04 -9.70
C PHE A 283 4.10 -4.70 -10.70
N LYS A 284 4.33 -5.99 -10.94
CA LYS A 284 3.57 -6.88 -11.85
C LYS A 284 2.88 -7.93 -10.96
N PRO A 285 1.55 -7.86 -10.76
CA PRO A 285 0.82 -8.80 -9.92
C PRO A 285 1.01 -10.24 -10.37
N VAL A 286 1.21 -11.17 -9.43
CA VAL A 286 1.33 -12.60 -9.71
C VAL A 286 0.26 -13.36 -8.93
N ILE A 287 -0.60 -14.07 -9.65
CA ILE A 287 -1.75 -14.79 -9.11
C ILE A 287 -1.48 -16.29 -9.24
N ASP A 288 -1.53 -17.02 -8.13
CA ASP A 288 -1.68 -18.48 -8.13
C ASP A 288 -3.14 -18.80 -8.53
N VAL A 289 -3.38 -19.16 -9.80
CA VAL A 289 -4.74 -19.36 -10.34
C VAL A 289 -5.29 -20.77 -10.07
N THR A 290 -4.51 -21.62 -9.40
CA THR A 290 -4.94 -22.97 -8.98
C THR A 290 -4.99 -23.16 -7.47
N GLY A 291 -4.31 -22.28 -6.70
CA GLY A 291 -4.25 -22.34 -5.23
C GLY A 291 -3.38 -23.47 -4.68
N ASP A 292 -2.75 -24.24 -5.57
CA ASP A 292 -1.81 -25.34 -5.27
C ASP A 292 -0.37 -25.02 -5.74
N SER A 293 -0.12 -23.77 -6.15
CA SER A 293 1.17 -23.24 -6.60
C SER A 293 1.76 -23.96 -7.81
N LYS A 294 0.88 -24.42 -8.72
CA LYS A 294 1.24 -25.07 -9.99
C LYS A 294 0.88 -24.27 -11.23
N VAL A 295 0.04 -23.25 -11.14
CA VAL A 295 -0.19 -22.30 -12.24
C VAL A 295 -0.15 -20.87 -11.74
N PHE A 296 0.86 -20.12 -12.19
CA PHE A 296 1.02 -18.70 -11.87
C PHE A 296 0.71 -17.85 -13.09
N LYS A 297 -0.20 -16.88 -12.94
CA LYS A 297 -0.47 -15.81 -13.92
C LYS A 297 0.16 -14.50 -13.45
N LYS A 298 1.21 -14.06 -14.16
CA LYS A 298 1.90 -12.79 -13.95
C LYS A 298 1.37 -11.75 -14.93
N ILE A 299 0.68 -10.73 -14.44
CA ILE A 299 0.07 -9.68 -15.28
C ILE A 299 1.16 -8.74 -15.80
N LEU A 300 1.36 -8.72 -17.12
CA LEU A 300 2.31 -7.86 -17.83
C LEU A 300 1.68 -6.50 -18.17
N LYS A 301 0.39 -6.51 -18.56
CA LYS A 301 -0.43 -5.35 -18.91
C LYS A 301 -1.82 -5.55 -18.32
N GLU A 302 -2.29 -4.58 -17.54
CA GLU A 302 -3.63 -4.62 -16.97
C GLU A 302 -4.68 -4.51 -18.10
N GLY A 303 -5.69 -5.39 -18.07
CA GLY A 303 -6.85 -5.27 -18.97
C GLY A 303 -7.89 -4.26 -18.50
N GLU A 304 -8.82 -3.94 -19.40
CA GLU A 304 -9.85 -2.93 -19.23
C GLU A 304 -11.10 -3.46 -18.51
N GLY A 305 -11.77 -2.57 -17.77
CA GLY A 305 -13.02 -2.86 -17.07
C GLY A 305 -12.87 -3.57 -15.72
N ALA A 306 -14.03 -3.91 -15.15
CA ALA A 306 -14.18 -4.55 -13.84
C ALA A 306 -14.57 -6.04 -13.92
N LEU A 307 -14.75 -6.58 -15.13
CA LEU A 307 -15.13 -7.98 -15.37
C LEU A 307 -13.93 -8.75 -15.91
N VAL A 308 -13.66 -9.91 -15.32
CA VAL A 308 -12.86 -10.99 -15.93
C VAL A 308 -13.79 -11.96 -16.66
N ALA A 309 -13.27 -12.91 -17.46
CA ALA A 309 -14.10 -13.83 -18.23
C ALA A 309 -15.08 -14.68 -17.36
N ASN A 310 -14.57 -15.31 -16.29
CA ASN A 310 -15.17 -16.42 -15.53
C ASN A 310 -15.18 -17.77 -16.29
N GLU A 311 -15.60 -18.83 -15.58
CA GLU A 311 -15.98 -20.15 -16.10
C GLU A 311 -17.19 -20.06 -17.03
N GLY A 312 -17.30 -20.97 -18.01
CA GLY A 312 -18.40 -21.02 -18.99
C GLY A 312 -18.44 -19.82 -19.95
N ALA A 313 -17.37 -19.02 -20.05
CA ALA A 313 -17.31 -17.86 -20.92
C ALA A 313 -16.66 -18.23 -22.26
N ALA A 314 -17.24 -17.76 -23.36
CA ALA A 314 -16.59 -17.84 -24.67
C ALA A 314 -15.49 -16.78 -24.73
N VAL A 315 -14.24 -17.20 -24.85
CA VAL A 315 -13.05 -16.35 -24.83
C VAL A 315 -12.32 -16.38 -26.19
N THR A 316 -11.70 -15.26 -26.55
CA THR A 316 -10.86 -15.12 -27.74
C THR A 316 -9.48 -14.66 -27.32
N VAL A 317 -8.44 -15.47 -27.57
CA VAL A 317 -7.07 -15.20 -27.12
C VAL A 317 -6.04 -15.30 -28.24
N SER A 318 -4.95 -14.55 -28.12
CA SER A 318 -3.70 -14.80 -28.82
C SER A 318 -2.63 -15.23 -27.84
N TYR A 319 -1.77 -16.19 -28.19
CA TYR A 319 -0.67 -16.62 -27.32
C TYR A 319 0.55 -17.17 -28.06
N ILE A 320 1.67 -17.21 -27.33
CA ILE A 320 2.92 -17.89 -27.68
C ILE A 320 3.25 -18.83 -26.52
N ALA A 321 3.51 -20.11 -26.78
CA ALA A 321 3.83 -21.08 -25.73
C ALA A 321 5.19 -21.77 -25.97
N TRP A 322 6.01 -21.88 -24.92
CA TRP A 322 7.38 -22.37 -24.96
C TRP A 322 7.79 -23.21 -23.74
N LEU A 323 8.86 -23.99 -23.89
CA LEU A 323 9.51 -24.75 -22.82
C LEU A 323 10.52 -23.88 -22.05
N GLU A 324 10.94 -24.31 -20.86
CA GLU A 324 11.91 -23.58 -20.01
C GLU A 324 13.27 -23.28 -20.71
N ASP A 325 13.64 -24.05 -21.74
CA ASP A 325 14.84 -23.82 -22.55
C ASP A 325 14.68 -22.74 -23.66
N GLY A 326 13.48 -22.16 -23.78
CA GLY A 326 13.12 -21.18 -24.81
C GLY A 326 12.52 -21.78 -26.10
N THR A 327 12.36 -23.11 -26.20
CA THR A 327 11.78 -23.77 -27.38
C THR A 327 10.28 -23.45 -27.49
N VAL A 328 9.93 -22.57 -28.43
CA VAL A 328 8.54 -22.26 -28.76
C VAL A 328 7.89 -23.43 -29.49
N PHE A 329 6.83 -23.99 -28.93
CA PHE A 329 6.13 -25.15 -29.48
C PHE A 329 4.80 -24.81 -30.17
N GLU A 330 4.17 -23.68 -29.83
CA GLU A 330 2.88 -23.27 -30.40
C GLU A 330 2.70 -21.74 -30.41
N ARG A 331 1.92 -21.23 -31.38
CA ARG A 331 1.50 -19.83 -31.52
C ARG A 331 0.07 -19.79 -32.09
N LYS A 332 -0.85 -19.01 -31.49
CA LYS A 332 -2.18 -18.72 -32.05
C LYS A 332 -2.46 -17.22 -31.96
N GLY A 333 -3.14 -16.62 -32.94
CA GLY A 333 -3.49 -15.19 -32.96
C GLY A 333 -2.32 -14.20 -33.11
N VAL A 334 -1.09 -14.67 -33.33
CA VAL A 334 0.13 -13.85 -33.47
C VAL A 334 0.54 -13.78 -34.95
N ASP A 335 1.25 -12.73 -35.35
CA ASP A 335 1.79 -12.50 -36.69
C ASP A 335 0.74 -12.56 -37.83
N GLY A 336 -0.53 -12.26 -37.52
CA GLY A 336 -1.65 -12.33 -38.46
C GLY A 336 -2.31 -13.71 -38.59
N GLY A 337 -1.90 -14.68 -37.77
CA GLY A 337 -2.62 -15.95 -37.61
C GLY A 337 -3.98 -15.75 -36.93
N GLN A 338 -4.88 -16.74 -37.06
CA GLN A 338 -6.18 -16.70 -36.38
C GLN A 338 -6.01 -16.84 -34.86
N PRO A 339 -6.72 -16.03 -34.03
CA PRO A 339 -6.84 -16.26 -32.60
C PRO A 339 -7.38 -17.65 -32.26
N LEU A 340 -7.15 -18.09 -31.02
CA LEU A 340 -7.84 -19.24 -30.47
C LEU A 340 -9.14 -18.77 -29.82
N GLU A 341 -10.26 -19.34 -30.24
CA GLU A 341 -11.57 -19.20 -29.59
C GLU A 341 -11.86 -20.51 -28.84
N PHE A 342 -12.27 -20.41 -27.58
CA PHE A 342 -12.69 -21.57 -26.77
C PHE A 342 -13.69 -21.14 -25.69
N ILE A 343 -14.32 -22.11 -25.01
CA ILE A 343 -15.17 -21.88 -23.84
C ILE A 343 -14.42 -22.38 -22.59
N THR A 344 -14.33 -21.53 -21.56
CA THR A 344 -13.70 -21.90 -20.27
C THR A 344 -14.53 -22.94 -19.53
N ASP A 345 -13.86 -23.86 -18.81
CA ASP A 345 -14.46 -25.03 -18.14
C ASP A 345 -15.09 -26.10 -19.07
N GLU A 346 -14.82 -26.07 -20.38
CA GLU A 346 -15.25 -27.11 -21.34
C GLU A 346 -14.13 -28.08 -21.80
N GLU A 347 -13.00 -28.17 -21.07
CA GLU A 347 -11.83 -29.02 -21.38
C GLU A 347 -11.22 -28.81 -22.80
N GLN A 348 -11.51 -27.68 -23.45
CA GLN A 348 -11.13 -27.41 -24.85
C GLN A 348 -9.63 -27.10 -25.04
N VAL A 349 -8.93 -26.72 -23.96
CA VAL A 349 -7.50 -26.37 -23.94
C VAL A 349 -6.79 -27.01 -22.74
N ILE A 350 -5.47 -26.83 -22.60
CA ILE A 350 -4.75 -27.32 -21.41
C ILE A 350 -5.29 -26.65 -20.13
N PRO A 351 -5.53 -27.39 -19.03
CA PRO A 351 -6.20 -26.86 -17.83
C PRO A 351 -5.59 -25.58 -17.23
N GLY A 352 -4.27 -25.37 -17.37
CA GLY A 352 -3.59 -24.17 -16.91
C GLY A 352 -3.86 -22.94 -17.76
N LEU A 353 -4.08 -23.10 -19.07
CA LEU A 353 -4.51 -22.00 -19.95
C LEU A 353 -5.99 -21.66 -19.72
N ASP A 354 -6.83 -22.69 -19.52
CA ASP A 354 -8.25 -22.53 -19.26
C ASP A 354 -8.52 -21.71 -17.98
N ARG A 355 -7.99 -22.17 -16.85
CA ARG A 355 -8.09 -21.49 -15.55
C ARG A 355 -7.46 -20.10 -15.56
N ALA A 356 -6.33 -19.93 -16.27
CA ALA A 356 -5.75 -18.60 -16.43
C ALA A 356 -6.70 -17.66 -17.18
N ALA A 357 -7.22 -18.07 -18.34
CA ALA A 357 -8.11 -17.27 -19.17
C ALA A 357 -9.41 -16.87 -18.43
N ALA A 358 -10.00 -17.79 -17.64
CA ALA A 358 -11.16 -17.51 -16.80
C ALA A 358 -10.93 -16.31 -15.84
N THR A 359 -9.68 -16.06 -15.42
CA THR A 359 -9.31 -14.93 -14.53
C THR A 359 -8.88 -13.65 -15.25
N MET A 360 -8.87 -13.60 -16.60
CA MET A 360 -8.36 -12.43 -17.35
C MET A 360 -9.44 -11.38 -17.65
N LYS A 361 -9.07 -10.11 -17.56
CA LYS A 361 -9.82 -8.97 -18.12
C LYS A 361 -9.60 -8.86 -19.64
N LYS A 362 -10.48 -8.14 -20.34
CA LYS A 362 -10.31 -7.83 -21.77
C LYS A 362 -9.10 -6.93 -21.99
N GLY A 363 -8.24 -7.24 -22.97
CA GLY A 363 -6.99 -6.54 -23.25
C GLY A 363 -5.87 -6.79 -22.25
N GLU A 364 -6.05 -7.70 -21.28
CA GLU A 364 -4.99 -8.11 -20.36
C GLU A 364 -3.93 -8.95 -21.10
N GLN A 365 -2.65 -8.65 -20.88
CA GLN A 365 -1.54 -9.51 -21.28
C GLN A 365 -0.91 -10.10 -20.04
N ALA A 366 -0.68 -11.41 -20.04
CA ALA A 366 -0.11 -12.13 -18.91
C ALA A 366 0.90 -13.20 -19.35
N LEU A 367 1.89 -13.44 -18.50
CA LEU A 367 2.81 -14.57 -18.58
C LEU A 367 2.33 -15.67 -17.63
N LEU A 368 2.08 -16.85 -18.16
CA LEU A 368 1.70 -18.04 -17.42
C LEU A 368 2.92 -18.93 -17.21
N THR A 369 3.11 -19.43 -16.00
CA THR A 369 3.98 -20.59 -15.70
C THR A 369 3.08 -21.74 -15.28
N ILE A 370 3.11 -22.85 -16.02
CA ILE A 370 2.17 -23.98 -15.90
C ILE A 370 2.98 -25.26 -15.62
N SER A 371 2.81 -25.85 -14.42
CA SER A 371 3.37 -27.18 -14.11
C SER A 371 2.67 -28.30 -14.88
N PRO A 372 3.30 -29.48 -15.05
CA PRO A 372 2.88 -30.43 -16.07
C PRO A 372 1.47 -30.97 -15.87
N GLU A 373 0.99 -31.08 -14.63
CA GLU A 373 -0.36 -31.57 -14.31
C GLU A 373 -1.49 -30.67 -14.84
N TYR A 374 -1.19 -29.39 -15.11
CA TYR A 374 -2.08 -28.44 -15.77
C TYR A 374 -1.68 -28.16 -17.24
N GLY A 375 -0.60 -28.80 -17.71
CA GLY A 375 -0.10 -28.76 -19.09
C GLY A 375 -0.45 -30.05 -19.85
N PHE A 376 0.57 -30.74 -20.37
CA PHE A 376 0.42 -32.00 -21.12
C PHE A 376 0.68 -33.26 -20.27
N GLY A 377 0.88 -33.12 -18.97
CA GLY A 377 1.10 -34.24 -18.05
C GLY A 377 2.31 -35.11 -18.41
N SER A 378 2.17 -36.42 -18.19
CA SER A 378 3.24 -37.41 -18.38
C SER A 378 3.30 -38.01 -19.79
N ILE A 379 2.79 -37.32 -20.82
CA ILE A 379 2.81 -37.79 -22.22
C ILE A 379 3.62 -36.85 -23.12
N VAL A 380 4.07 -37.39 -24.26
CA VAL A 380 4.64 -36.59 -25.35
C VAL A 380 3.50 -35.87 -26.07
N ALA A 381 3.62 -34.56 -26.29
CA ALA A 381 2.65 -33.79 -27.07
C ALA A 381 3.29 -33.18 -28.32
N GLU A 382 2.94 -33.71 -29.49
CA GLU A 382 3.29 -33.10 -30.78
C GLU A 382 2.45 -31.83 -30.97
N ARG A 383 3.10 -30.68 -31.24
CA ARG A 383 2.50 -29.35 -31.46
C ARG A 383 2.99 -28.77 -32.80
N ASP A 384 2.38 -27.67 -33.23
CA ASP A 384 2.62 -27.06 -34.56
C ASP A 384 4.09 -26.75 -34.88
N LEU A 385 4.90 -26.40 -33.87
CA LEU A 385 6.29 -25.95 -34.07
C LEU A 385 7.34 -26.88 -33.45
N ALA A 386 7.00 -27.64 -32.40
CA ALA A 386 7.91 -28.55 -31.70
C ALA A 386 7.17 -29.70 -31.00
N VAL A 387 7.93 -30.68 -30.51
CA VAL A 387 7.43 -31.74 -29.63
C VAL A 387 7.68 -31.34 -28.19
N VAL A 388 6.63 -31.33 -27.36
CA VAL A 388 6.73 -31.11 -25.92
C VAL A 388 7.04 -32.43 -25.21
N PRO A 389 8.14 -32.53 -24.43
CA PRO A 389 8.48 -33.72 -23.66
C PRO A 389 7.48 -34.00 -22.52
N PRO A 390 7.37 -35.26 -22.06
CA PRO A 390 6.62 -35.62 -20.86
C PRO A 390 7.11 -34.85 -19.63
N SER A 391 6.18 -34.47 -18.76
CA SER A 391 6.46 -33.78 -17.49
C SER A 391 7.18 -32.42 -17.64
N SER A 392 6.99 -31.73 -18.77
CA SER A 392 7.54 -30.39 -18.99
C SER A 392 6.72 -29.30 -18.30
N ASN A 393 7.39 -28.40 -17.58
CA ASN A 393 6.82 -27.08 -17.27
C ASN A 393 6.65 -26.30 -18.59
N LEU A 394 5.55 -25.54 -18.70
CA LEU A 394 5.23 -24.73 -19.87
C LEU A 394 5.20 -23.24 -19.46
N VAL A 395 5.69 -22.39 -20.34
CA VAL A 395 5.56 -20.93 -20.23
C VAL A 395 4.68 -20.44 -21.39
N CYS A 396 3.75 -19.54 -21.13
CA CYS A 396 2.82 -19.04 -22.14
C CYS A 396 2.59 -17.53 -21.95
N GLU A 397 2.87 -16.73 -22.97
CA GLU A 397 2.45 -15.33 -23.02
C GLU A 397 1.12 -15.24 -23.77
N VAL A 398 0.08 -14.74 -23.08
CA VAL A 398 -1.31 -14.72 -23.57
C VAL A 398 -1.89 -13.31 -23.47
N GLU A 399 -2.60 -12.88 -24.52
CA GLU A 399 -3.47 -11.70 -24.53
C GLU A 399 -4.93 -12.12 -24.67
N MET A 400 -5.78 -11.64 -23.75
CA MET A 400 -7.22 -11.80 -23.79
C MET A 400 -7.82 -10.75 -24.72
N LEU A 401 -8.15 -11.12 -25.96
CA LEU A 401 -8.62 -10.18 -26.98
C LEU A 401 -10.09 -9.79 -26.77
N ASP A 402 -10.95 -10.75 -26.45
CA ASP A 402 -12.35 -10.53 -26.10
C ASP A 402 -12.92 -11.69 -25.27
N PHE A 403 -14.05 -11.46 -24.58
CA PHE A 403 -14.86 -12.53 -24.01
C PHE A 403 -16.35 -12.19 -23.97
N VAL A 404 -17.19 -13.23 -24.08
CA VAL A 404 -18.65 -13.15 -23.94
C VAL A 404 -19.08 -14.08 -22.81
N LYS A 405 -19.65 -13.51 -21.75
CA LYS A 405 -20.23 -14.29 -20.66
C LYS A 405 -21.54 -14.92 -21.08
N VAL A 406 -21.76 -16.18 -20.71
CA VAL A 406 -23.09 -16.79 -20.76
C VAL A 406 -23.98 -16.05 -19.78
N THR A 407 -24.96 -15.32 -20.32
CA THR A 407 -26.03 -14.72 -19.51
C THR A 407 -27.03 -15.81 -19.18
N THR A 408 -26.92 -16.42 -18.01
CA THR A 408 -27.91 -17.38 -17.50
C THR A 408 -29.26 -16.67 -17.34
N VAL A 409 -30.14 -16.85 -18.32
CA VAL A 409 -31.53 -16.36 -18.23
C VAL A 409 -32.23 -17.21 -17.18
N ALA A 410 -32.53 -16.60 -16.02
CA ALA A 410 -33.42 -17.21 -15.04
C ALA A 410 -34.80 -17.40 -15.67
N LEU A 411 -35.29 -18.65 -15.67
CA LEU A 411 -36.58 -19.08 -16.21
C LEU A 411 -37.63 -19.25 -15.10
#